data_AF-A0A158SWT2-F1
#
_entry.id   AF-A0A158SWT2-F1
#
_cell.length_a   1.000
_cell.length_b   1.000
_cell.length_c   1.000
_cell.angle_alpha   90.00
_cell.angle_beta   90.00
_cell.angle_gamma   90.00
#
_symmetry.space_group_name_H-M   'P 1'
#
loop_
_entity.id
_entity.type
_entity.pdbx_description
1 polymer ?
#
loop_
_entity_poly.entity_id
_entity_poly.type
_entity_poly.pdbx_seq_one_letter_code
_entity_poly.pdbx_strand_id
1 'polypeptide(L)'
;MQELIKRTLPQDDALNQAIVNELRSQNWAGFLNYSQVQQLCHNFELTPLKLAMHLLPLAASYSHTAISHFNVGAIAIGEQGDFYFGANQEFANSAIQQTIHAEQSAISHAWLRNERRISDMVVNYTPCGHCRQFMNELHGAEKISIHLPHSQNNPLHSYLPDAFGPKDLDIAAHLLAEENHDLVADHQDDLVNQAILAANQSHCPYSNSPHGIAILFKNGDVVTGRYAENAAFNPSLPALQTALNFAYLNDKKLSDIERIVMAEKALKLSHKTMAETLLSTLTSVELEYYSL
;
A
#
# COMPACT_ATOMS: atom_id res chain seq x y z
N MET A 1 -3.28 15.28 9.70
CA MET A 1 -1.89 14.93 9.36
C MET A 1 -0.86 16.02 9.74
N GLN A 2 -1.01 17.26 9.27
CA GLN A 2 -0.03 18.36 9.47
C GLN A 2 0.56 18.47 10.90
N GLU A 3 -0.29 18.55 11.93
CA GLU A 3 0.18 18.71 13.32
C GLU A 3 0.94 17.48 13.83
N LEU A 4 0.58 16.29 13.37
CA LEU A 4 1.28 15.06 13.73
C LEU A 4 2.68 15.03 13.10
N ILE A 5 2.78 15.35 11.81
CA ILE A 5 4.05 15.41 11.08
C ILE A 5 5.01 16.43 11.72
N LYS A 6 4.53 17.63 12.07
CA LYS A 6 5.35 18.66 12.73
C LYS A 6 5.86 18.23 14.11
N ARG A 7 5.09 17.41 14.84
CA ARG A 7 5.53 16.86 16.14
C ARG A 7 6.56 15.76 15.96
N THR A 8 6.40 14.94 14.92
CA THR A 8 7.32 13.84 14.60
C THR A 8 8.66 14.33 14.08
N LEU A 9 8.66 15.41 13.30
CA LEU A 9 9.85 16.06 12.76
C LEU A 9 9.99 17.48 13.34
N PRO A 10 10.68 17.64 14.48
CA PRO A 10 10.95 18.94 15.08
C PRO A 10 11.53 19.92 14.05
N GLN A 11 10.95 21.12 14.00
CA GLN A 11 11.22 22.13 12.96
C GLN A 11 12.42 23.04 13.30
N ASP A 12 13.20 22.71 14.32
CA ASP A 12 14.49 23.32 14.65
C ASP A 12 15.63 22.81 13.74
N ASP A 13 15.41 21.71 13.03
CA ASP A 13 16.34 21.12 12.06
C ASP A 13 15.98 21.50 10.60
N ALA A 14 16.98 21.89 9.81
CA ALA A 14 16.79 22.37 8.44
C ALA A 14 16.35 21.27 7.47
N LEU A 15 16.81 20.02 7.67
CA LEU A 15 16.38 18.87 6.87
C LEU A 15 14.90 18.59 7.12
N ASN A 16 14.47 18.60 8.39
CA ASN A 16 13.06 18.42 8.76
C ASN A 16 12.15 19.48 8.15
N GLN A 17 12.59 20.75 8.10
CA GLN A 17 11.85 21.82 7.41
C GLN A 17 11.73 21.55 5.91
N ALA A 18 12.80 21.13 5.25
CA ALA A 18 12.80 20.81 3.83
C ALA A 18 11.86 19.64 3.51
N ILE A 19 11.92 18.55 4.30
CA ILE A 19 11.01 17.39 4.18
C ILE A 19 9.55 17.83 4.33
N VAL A 20 9.24 18.64 5.35
CA VAL A 20 7.88 19.14 5.56
C VAL A 20 7.39 20.02 4.40
N ASN A 21 8.29 20.79 3.78
CA ASN A 21 7.94 21.59 2.61
C ASN A 21 7.60 20.71 1.40
N GLU A 22 8.37 19.66 1.15
CA GLU A 22 8.07 18.69 0.09
C GLU A 22 6.70 18.04 0.31
N LEU A 23 6.45 17.49 1.51
CA LEU A 23 5.17 16.87 1.84
C LEU A 23 4.00 17.85 1.74
N ARG A 24 4.18 19.09 2.18
CA ARG A 24 3.14 20.13 2.07
C ARG A 24 2.80 20.45 0.61
N SER A 25 3.78 20.47 -0.29
CA SER A 25 3.57 20.77 -1.71
C SER A 25 2.69 19.74 -2.44
N GLN A 26 2.63 18.53 -1.88
CA GLN A 26 1.86 17.40 -2.40
C GLN A 26 0.70 17.01 -1.46
N ASN A 27 0.15 17.99 -0.72
CA ASN A 27 -1.00 17.82 0.16
C ASN A 27 -0.83 16.70 1.19
N TRP A 28 0.37 16.56 1.75
CA TRP A 28 0.72 15.57 2.77
C TRP A 28 0.56 14.12 2.30
N ALA A 29 0.68 13.85 0.99
CA ALA A 29 0.85 12.49 0.52
C ALA A 29 2.13 11.87 1.10
N GLY A 30 2.07 10.65 1.62
CA GLY A 30 3.19 9.89 2.18
C GLY A 30 4.08 9.30 1.09
N PHE A 31 4.69 10.16 0.28
CA PHE A 31 5.45 9.80 -0.91
C PHE A 31 6.59 10.79 -1.11
N LEU A 32 7.69 10.43 -1.76
CA LEU A 32 8.63 11.39 -2.33
C LEU A 32 9.09 10.83 -3.66
N ASN A 33 8.95 11.61 -4.74
CA ASN A 33 9.43 11.15 -6.03
C ASN A 33 10.97 11.16 -6.08
N TYR A 34 11.54 10.45 -7.06
CA TYR A 34 12.98 10.36 -7.26
C TYR A 34 13.69 11.73 -7.24
N SER A 35 13.14 12.74 -7.92
CA SER A 35 13.75 14.08 -7.97
C SER A 35 13.79 14.75 -6.60
N GLN A 36 12.73 14.63 -5.82
CA GLN A 36 12.67 15.17 -4.45
C GLN A 36 13.67 14.45 -3.55
N VAL A 37 13.75 13.12 -3.65
CA VAL A 37 14.73 12.31 -2.90
C VAL A 37 16.16 12.76 -3.24
N GLN A 38 16.51 12.87 -4.52
CA GLN A 38 17.84 13.31 -4.95
C GLN A 38 18.16 14.73 -4.47
N GLN A 39 17.20 15.66 -4.55
CA GLN A 39 17.41 17.03 -4.10
C GLN A 39 17.66 17.11 -2.60
N LEU A 40 16.86 16.40 -1.78
CA LEU A 40 17.07 16.32 -0.33
C LEU A 40 18.41 15.68 0.00
N CYS A 41 18.75 14.57 -0.66
CA CYS A 41 20.04 13.90 -0.49
C CYS A 41 21.21 14.83 -0.83
N HIS A 42 21.13 15.56 -1.93
CA HIS A 42 22.17 16.50 -2.36
C HIS A 42 22.33 17.67 -1.37
N ASN A 43 21.22 18.32 -1.00
CA ASN A 43 21.24 19.50 -0.14
C ASN A 43 21.76 19.24 1.27
N PHE A 44 21.57 18.02 1.78
CA PHE A 44 21.90 17.65 3.16
C PHE A 44 23.01 16.59 3.24
N GLU A 45 23.70 16.32 2.13
CA GLU A 45 24.81 15.35 2.05
C GLU A 45 24.44 13.94 2.58
N LEU A 46 23.22 13.50 2.27
CA LEU A 46 22.69 12.19 2.68
C LEU A 46 22.68 11.20 1.51
N THR A 47 22.91 9.92 1.84
CA THR A 47 22.53 8.82 0.93
C THR A 47 21.01 8.60 0.98
N PRO A 48 20.37 8.08 -0.09
CA PRO A 48 18.93 7.75 -0.07
C PRO A 48 18.54 6.84 1.11
N LEU A 49 19.33 5.80 1.40
CA LEU A 49 19.03 4.89 2.52
C LEU A 49 19.03 5.60 3.89
N LYS A 50 19.99 6.50 4.14
CA LYS A 50 20.00 7.33 5.35
C LYS A 50 18.78 8.24 5.45
N LEU A 51 18.36 8.85 4.34
CA LEU A 51 17.14 9.65 4.29
C LEU A 51 15.90 8.79 4.58
N ALA A 52 15.78 7.61 3.95
CA ALA A 52 14.67 6.69 4.20
C ALA A 52 14.60 6.26 5.68
N MET A 53 15.73 5.90 6.30
CA MET A 53 15.77 5.57 7.73
C MET A 53 15.33 6.75 8.62
N HIS A 54 15.76 7.98 8.28
CA HIS A 54 15.35 9.20 8.98
C HIS A 54 13.84 9.46 8.87
N LEU A 55 13.23 9.06 7.75
CA LEU A 55 11.80 9.23 7.47
C LEU A 55 10.91 8.13 8.09
N LEU A 56 11.45 7.08 8.72
CA LEU A 56 10.64 6.02 9.32
C LEU A 56 9.64 6.51 10.38
N PRO A 57 9.99 7.39 11.34
CA PRO A 57 9.02 7.93 12.29
C PRO A 57 7.91 8.72 11.59
N LEU A 58 8.25 9.42 10.50
CA LEU A 58 7.30 10.16 9.69
C LEU A 58 6.35 9.21 8.95
N ALA A 59 6.84 8.14 8.35
CA ALA A 59 5.98 7.11 7.75
C ALA A 59 5.02 6.52 8.81
N ALA A 60 5.53 6.20 10.00
CA ALA A 60 4.71 5.68 11.11
C ALA A 60 3.60 6.67 11.57
N SER A 61 3.71 7.96 11.27
CA SER A 61 2.65 8.95 11.58
C SER A 61 1.35 8.72 10.79
N TYR A 62 1.39 7.94 9.71
CA TYR A 62 0.20 7.55 8.94
C TYR A 62 -0.53 6.32 9.53
N SER A 63 -0.09 5.80 10.68
CA SER A 63 -0.67 4.58 11.27
C SER A 63 -2.10 4.80 11.78
N HIS A 64 -2.92 3.78 11.64
CA HIS A 64 -4.27 3.70 12.19
C HIS A 64 -4.37 2.50 13.14
N THR A 65 -3.86 2.64 14.36
CA THR A 65 -3.70 1.53 15.31
C THR A 65 -4.75 1.57 16.42
N ALA A 66 -6.00 1.28 16.05
CA ALA A 66 -7.12 1.33 16.99
C ALA A 66 -7.07 0.23 18.08
N ILE A 67 -6.25 -0.81 17.90
CA ILE A 67 -6.21 -2.00 18.76
C ILE A 67 -4.90 -2.05 19.56
N SER A 68 -3.75 -2.06 18.87
CA SER A 68 -2.44 -2.24 19.49
C SER A 68 -1.85 -0.94 20.04
N HIS A 69 -2.29 0.20 19.49
CA HIS A 69 -1.67 1.51 19.69
C HIS A 69 -0.17 1.54 19.34
N PHE A 70 0.27 0.62 18.47
CA PHE A 70 1.66 0.44 18.09
C PHE A 70 1.90 0.89 16.65
N ASN A 71 2.44 2.10 16.49
CA ASN A 71 2.68 2.71 15.19
C ASN A 71 3.92 2.11 14.51
N VAL A 72 3.72 1.52 13.34
CA VAL A 72 4.77 0.91 12.52
C VAL A 72 4.86 1.67 11.21
N GLY A 73 6.06 2.09 10.85
CA GLY A 73 6.35 2.77 9.59
C GLY A 73 7.23 1.92 8.68
N ALA A 74 6.98 2.00 7.39
CA ALA A 74 7.80 1.40 6.34
C ALA A 74 7.99 2.37 5.18
N ILE A 75 9.09 2.22 4.45
CA ILE A 75 9.32 2.91 3.18
C ILE A 75 9.77 1.86 2.16
N ALA A 76 8.97 1.69 1.12
CA ALA A 76 9.36 0.94 -0.06
C ALA A 76 10.10 1.89 -1.01
N ILE A 77 11.29 1.51 -1.47
CA ILE A 77 12.05 2.25 -2.46
C ILE A 77 11.82 1.58 -3.82
N GLY A 78 11.26 2.34 -4.76
CA GLY A 78 11.04 1.89 -6.13
C GLY A 78 12.33 1.73 -6.91
N GLU A 79 12.27 1.09 -8.09
CA GLU A 79 13.45 0.84 -8.94
C GLU A 79 14.19 2.13 -9.33
N GLN A 80 13.44 3.22 -9.55
CA GLN A 80 14.04 4.52 -9.85
C GLN A 80 14.55 5.26 -8.61
N GLY A 81 14.12 4.88 -7.40
CA GLY A 81 14.49 5.53 -6.14
C GLY A 81 13.42 6.41 -5.52
N ASP A 82 12.18 6.35 -6.01
CA ASP A 82 11.00 6.95 -5.37
C ASP A 82 10.74 6.30 -4.00
N PHE A 83 10.31 7.09 -3.01
CA PHE A 83 9.98 6.61 -1.66
C PHE A 83 8.47 6.55 -1.48
N TYR A 84 7.95 5.35 -1.23
CA TYR A 84 6.55 5.12 -0.94
C TYR A 84 6.41 4.80 0.55
N PHE A 85 5.78 5.70 1.31
CA PHE A 85 5.57 5.46 2.74
C PHE A 85 4.43 4.46 2.93
N GLY A 86 4.53 3.70 4.01
CA GLY A 86 3.49 2.83 4.50
C GLY A 86 3.42 2.85 6.02
N ALA A 87 2.23 2.56 6.53
CA ALA A 87 1.95 2.50 7.95
C ALA A 87 0.90 1.43 8.25
N ASN A 88 0.95 0.84 9.44
CA ASN A 88 0.00 -0.22 9.79
C ASN A 88 -1.41 0.33 10.07
N GLN A 89 -2.41 -0.47 9.73
CA GLN A 89 -3.83 -0.14 9.85
C GLN A 89 -4.59 -1.29 10.48
N GLU A 90 -5.33 -0.98 11.52
CA GLU A 90 -6.08 -1.91 12.35
C GLU A 90 -7.54 -1.44 12.43
N PHE A 91 -8.45 -2.39 12.26
CA PHE A 91 -9.88 -2.10 12.20
C PHE A 91 -10.57 -2.69 13.43
N ALA A 92 -10.93 -1.83 14.39
CA ALA A 92 -11.66 -2.25 15.58
C ALA A 92 -13.04 -2.83 15.20
N ASN A 93 -13.52 -3.80 15.99
CA ASN A 93 -14.79 -4.51 15.75
C ASN A 93 -14.88 -5.27 14.41
N SER A 94 -13.72 -5.51 13.77
CA SER A 94 -13.60 -6.31 12.56
C SER A 94 -12.74 -7.55 12.82
N ALA A 95 -12.76 -8.49 11.88
CA ALA A 95 -11.89 -9.66 11.93
C ALA A 95 -10.41 -9.25 11.73
N ILE A 96 -9.47 -9.88 12.45
CA ILE A 96 -8.04 -9.55 12.38
C ILE A 96 -7.45 -9.69 10.97
N GLN A 97 -8.09 -10.50 10.12
CA GLN A 97 -7.72 -10.68 8.71
C GLN A 97 -7.85 -9.39 7.88
N GLN A 98 -8.50 -8.35 8.40
CA GLN A 98 -8.59 -7.06 7.72
C GLN A 98 -7.33 -6.18 7.91
N THR A 99 -6.45 -6.50 8.86
CA THR A 99 -5.27 -5.70 9.21
C THR A 99 -4.31 -5.53 8.04
N ILE A 100 -3.80 -4.31 7.88
CA ILE A 100 -2.76 -3.99 6.89
C ILE A 100 -1.47 -3.71 7.65
N HIS A 101 -0.41 -4.41 7.30
CA HIS A 101 0.92 -4.16 7.86
C HIS A 101 1.61 -2.99 7.16
N ALA A 102 2.58 -2.35 7.81
CA ALA A 102 3.28 -1.19 7.23
C ALA A 102 3.98 -1.53 5.91
N GLU A 103 4.55 -2.73 5.80
CA GLU A 103 5.21 -3.23 4.59
C GLU A 103 4.20 -3.44 3.45
N GLN A 104 3.06 -4.08 3.73
CA GLN A 104 1.96 -4.22 2.77
C GLN A 104 1.41 -2.86 2.33
N SER A 105 1.32 -1.92 3.28
CA SER A 105 0.89 -0.54 3.05
C SER A 105 1.84 0.19 2.09
N ALA A 106 3.16 0.13 2.32
CA ALA A 106 4.15 0.78 1.46
C ALA A 106 4.20 0.16 0.05
N ILE A 107 4.17 -1.17 -0.04
CA ILE A 107 4.19 -1.89 -1.31
C ILE A 107 2.92 -1.61 -2.12
N SER A 108 1.74 -1.68 -1.50
CA SER A 108 0.49 -1.37 -2.20
C SER A 108 0.41 0.10 -2.61
N HIS A 109 0.98 1.02 -1.82
CA HIS A 109 1.09 2.43 -2.20
C HIS A 109 1.96 2.61 -3.46
N ALA A 110 3.10 1.92 -3.52
CA ALA A 110 3.96 1.90 -4.70
C ALA A 110 3.22 1.32 -5.92
N TRP A 111 2.59 0.16 -5.74
CA TRP A 111 1.85 -0.53 -6.80
C TRP A 111 0.72 0.31 -7.38
N LEU A 112 -0.06 0.98 -6.53
CA LEU A 112 -1.15 1.86 -6.98
C LEU A 112 -0.64 3.16 -7.64
N ARG A 113 0.65 3.49 -7.50
CA ARG A 113 1.34 4.52 -8.29
C ARG A 113 2.05 3.95 -9.53
N ASN A 114 1.78 2.70 -9.88
CA ASN A 114 2.33 1.96 -11.02
C ASN A 114 3.83 1.66 -10.91
N GLU A 115 4.36 1.58 -9.69
CA GLU A 115 5.70 1.05 -9.45
C GLU A 115 5.76 -0.43 -9.86
N ARG A 116 6.81 -0.81 -10.58
CA ARG A 116 6.93 -2.16 -11.17
C ARG A 116 7.89 -3.07 -10.41
N ARG A 117 8.77 -2.48 -9.60
CA ARG A 117 9.71 -3.21 -8.75
C ARG A 117 10.05 -2.39 -7.52
N ILE A 118 10.26 -3.09 -6.42
CA ILE A 118 10.83 -2.54 -5.19
C ILE A 118 12.27 -3.03 -5.08
N SER A 119 13.22 -2.13 -4.86
CA SER A 119 14.63 -2.48 -4.62
C SER A 119 14.89 -2.70 -3.13
N ASP A 120 14.29 -1.86 -2.29
CA ASP A 120 14.57 -1.81 -0.86
C ASP A 120 13.29 -1.65 -0.04
N MET A 121 13.24 -2.35 1.09
CA MET A 121 12.21 -2.19 2.10
C MET A 121 12.87 -1.72 3.40
N VAL A 122 12.60 -0.48 3.79
CA VAL A 122 13.12 0.14 5.01
C VAL A 122 12.04 0.11 6.08
N VAL A 123 12.33 -0.46 7.25
CA VAL A 123 11.35 -0.70 8.32
C VAL A 123 11.94 -0.40 9.69
N ASN A 124 11.10 -0.01 10.65
CA ASN A 124 11.52 0.23 12.04
C ASN A 124 11.75 -1.08 12.83
N TYR A 125 11.02 -2.14 12.50
CA TYR A 125 11.11 -3.46 13.14
C TYR A 125 11.22 -4.56 12.10
N THR A 126 11.82 -5.69 12.48
CA THR A 126 11.99 -6.85 11.59
C THR A 126 10.63 -7.32 11.06
N PRO A 127 10.47 -7.49 9.73
CA PRO A 127 9.21 -7.93 9.16
C PRO A 127 8.75 -9.26 9.76
N CYS A 128 7.46 -9.38 10.05
CA CYS A 128 6.89 -10.64 10.54
C CYS A 128 6.76 -11.66 9.39
N GLY A 129 6.45 -12.92 9.71
CA GLY A 129 6.32 -13.98 8.71
C GLY A 129 5.31 -13.66 7.60
N HIS A 130 4.19 -13.02 7.95
CA HIS A 130 3.16 -12.57 7.00
C HIS A 130 3.72 -11.56 5.99
N CYS A 131 4.46 -10.53 6.44
CA CYS A 131 5.06 -9.54 5.54
C CYS A 131 6.16 -10.13 4.67
N ARG A 132 6.98 -11.05 5.22
CA ARG A 132 8.00 -11.77 4.44
C ARG A 132 7.36 -12.56 3.31
N GLN A 133 6.28 -13.27 3.61
CA GLN A 133 5.54 -14.05 2.63
C GLN A 133 4.84 -13.17 1.58
N PHE A 134 4.30 -12.02 1.99
CA PHE A 134 3.73 -11.03 1.07
C PHE A 134 4.79 -10.49 0.09
N MET A 135 5.97 -10.14 0.59
CA MET A 135 7.08 -9.66 -0.25
C MET A 135 7.60 -10.73 -1.22
N ASN A 136 7.47 -12.02 -0.89
CA ASN A 136 7.88 -13.12 -1.77
C ASN A 136 7.00 -13.28 -3.03
N GLU A 137 5.90 -12.52 -3.12
CA GLU A 137 5.02 -12.46 -4.30
C GLU A 137 5.52 -11.48 -5.37
N LEU A 138 6.37 -10.53 -4.97
CA LEU A 138 6.74 -9.39 -5.79
C LEU A 138 7.64 -9.76 -6.95
N HIS A 139 7.50 -9.03 -8.06
CA HIS A 139 8.41 -9.11 -9.18
C HIS A 139 9.82 -8.68 -8.79
N GLY A 140 10.77 -9.62 -8.82
CA GLY A 140 12.14 -9.37 -8.36
C GLY A 140 12.36 -9.53 -6.86
N ALA A 141 11.47 -10.26 -6.15
CA ALA A 141 11.58 -10.53 -4.71
C ALA A 141 12.97 -11.03 -4.28
N GLU A 142 13.68 -11.76 -5.14
CA GLU A 142 15.01 -12.29 -4.88
C GLU A 142 16.10 -11.22 -4.72
N LYS A 143 15.84 -9.99 -5.20
CA LYS A 143 16.77 -8.85 -5.15
C LYS A 143 16.41 -7.81 -4.08
N ILE A 144 15.27 -7.97 -3.41
CA ILE A 144 14.83 -7.01 -2.40
C ILE A 144 15.77 -7.04 -1.20
N SER A 145 16.25 -5.85 -0.81
CA SER A 145 17.02 -5.64 0.42
C SER A 145 16.14 -5.08 1.54
N ILE A 146 16.23 -5.67 2.72
CA ILE A 146 15.55 -5.24 3.94
C ILE A 146 16.54 -4.45 4.82
N HIS A 147 16.08 -3.29 5.28
CA HIS A 147 16.87 -2.38 6.09
C HIS A 147 16.15 -2.04 7.39
N LEU A 148 16.89 -2.16 8.48
CA LEU A 148 16.52 -1.85 9.84
C LEU A 148 17.50 -0.80 10.38
N PRO A 149 17.12 0.00 11.40
CA PRO A 149 18.02 0.97 12.02
C PRO A 149 19.36 0.38 12.51
N HIS A 150 19.35 -0.91 12.87
CA HIS A 150 20.49 -1.63 13.43
C HIS A 150 21.08 -2.70 12.49
N SER A 151 20.50 -2.94 11.31
CA SER A 151 20.96 -3.94 10.35
C SER A 151 20.50 -3.61 8.93
N GLN A 152 21.40 -3.48 7.97
CA GLN A 152 21.11 -2.99 6.60
C GLN A 152 21.62 -3.97 5.55
N ASN A 153 21.09 -3.85 4.32
CA ASN A 153 21.47 -4.66 3.15
C ASN A 153 21.24 -6.16 3.34
N ASN A 154 20.19 -6.53 4.06
CA ASN A 154 19.85 -7.92 4.30
C ASN A 154 18.91 -8.39 3.18
N PRO A 155 19.26 -9.40 2.38
CA PRO A 155 18.32 -9.84 1.36
C PRO A 155 17.08 -10.48 1.99
N LEU A 156 15.92 -10.33 1.33
CA LEU A 156 14.64 -10.89 1.82
C LEU A 156 14.75 -12.38 2.20
N HIS A 157 15.46 -13.17 1.39
CA HIS A 157 15.63 -14.61 1.59
C HIS A 157 16.44 -14.97 2.85
N SER A 158 17.21 -14.05 3.44
CA SER A 158 17.82 -14.27 4.76
C SER A 158 16.78 -14.29 5.89
N TYR A 159 15.63 -13.65 5.69
CA TYR A 159 14.51 -13.68 6.64
C TYR A 159 13.49 -14.77 6.32
N LEU A 160 13.48 -15.28 5.09
CA LEU A 160 12.57 -16.33 4.65
C LEU A 160 13.36 -17.46 3.96
N PRO A 161 14.15 -18.24 4.73
CA PRO A 161 14.89 -19.38 4.17
C PRO A 161 13.91 -20.45 3.69
N ASP A 162 14.28 -21.17 2.62
CA ASP A 162 13.47 -22.23 2.02
C ASP A 162 12.01 -21.81 1.74
N ALA A 163 11.86 -20.57 1.25
CA ALA A 163 10.58 -19.92 1.05
C ALA A 163 9.66 -20.68 0.08
N PHE A 164 8.40 -20.82 0.50
CA PHE A 164 7.26 -21.13 -0.35
C PHE A 164 6.80 -19.87 -1.10
N GLY A 165 6.43 -19.98 -2.37
CA GLY A 165 5.95 -18.86 -3.17
C GLY A 165 5.39 -19.25 -4.55
N PRO A 166 5.24 -18.29 -5.48
CA PRO A 166 4.64 -18.53 -6.79
C PRO A 166 5.28 -19.69 -7.57
N LYS A 167 6.62 -19.83 -7.47
CA LYS A 167 7.40 -20.90 -8.09
C LYS A 167 6.94 -22.30 -7.69
N ASP A 168 6.47 -22.49 -6.46
CA ASP A 168 6.07 -23.79 -5.93
C ASP A 168 4.66 -24.18 -6.39
N LEU A 169 3.94 -23.23 -6.98
CA LEU A 169 2.62 -23.38 -7.57
C LEU A 169 2.65 -23.28 -9.11
N ASP A 170 3.85 -23.29 -9.71
CA ASP A 170 4.07 -23.11 -11.16
C ASP A 170 3.43 -21.83 -11.73
N ILE A 171 3.39 -20.76 -10.93
CA ILE A 171 2.88 -19.44 -11.34
C ILE A 171 4.04 -18.53 -11.76
N ALA A 172 3.98 -18.02 -12.99
CA ALA A 172 4.95 -17.07 -13.54
C ALA A 172 4.56 -15.58 -13.32
N ALA A 173 3.30 -15.32 -13.01
CA ALA A 173 2.81 -13.98 -12.69
C ALA A 173 3.33 -13.54 -11.32
N HIS A 174 3.70 -12.28 -11.20
CA HIS A 174 4.22 -11.69 -9.97
C HIS A 174 3.54 -10.36 -9.70
N LEU A 175 3.29 -10.06 -8.42
CA LEU A 175 2.74 -8.76 -8.03
C LEU A 175 3.72 -7.63 -8.43
N LEU A 176 3.17 -6.45 -8.78
CA LEU A 176 3.84 -5.30 -9.43
C LEU A 176 4.07 -5.43 -10.93
N ALA A 177 3.97 -6.63 -11.52
CA ALA A 177 3.97 -6.77 -12.97
C ALA A 177 2.71 -6.11 -13.58
N GLU A 178 2.79 -5.82 -14.88
CA GLU A 178 1.64 -5.34 -15.63
C GLU A 178 0.65 -6.48 -15.85
N GLU A 179 -0.60 -6.26 -15.48
CA GLU A 179 -1.70 -7.23 -15.54
C GLU A 179 -2.87 -6.65 -16.33
N ASN A 180 -3.52 -7.48 -17.15
CA ASN A 180 -4.73 -7.15 -17.89
C ASN A 180 -5.62 -8.40 -17.98
N HIS A 181 -6.84 -8.33 -17.44
CA HIS A 181 -7.82 -9.41 -17.44
C HIS A 181 -8.87 -9.31 -18.56
N ASP A 182 -8.66 -8.41 -19.52
CA ASP A 182 -9.55 -8.13 -20.65
C ASP A 182 -11.00 -7.78 -20.23
N LEU A 183 -11.15 -7.16 -19.06
CA LEU A 183 -12.43 -6.65 -18.56
C LEU A 183 -12.79 -5.34 -19.28
N VAL A 184 -14.04 -5.19 -19.71
CA VAL A 184 -14.51 -4.04 -20.48
C VAL A 184 -15.18 -3.02 -19.56
N ALA A 185 -14.64 -1.80 -19.53
CA ALA A 185 -15.25 -0.66 -18.83
C ALA A 185 -16.10 0.16 -19.82
N ASP A 186 -17.39 -0.21 -19.95
CA ASP A 186 -18.38 0.45 -20.80
C ASP A 186 -19.71 0.69 -20.04
N HIS A 187 -19.58 1.13 -18.79
CA HIS A 187 -20.72 1.51 -17.96
C HIS A 187 -21.02 3.01 -18.11
N GLN A 188 -22.28 3.43 -17.94
CA GLN A 188 -22.67 4.84 -17.99
C GLN A 188 -22.16 5.67 -16.79
N ASP A 189 -21.77 4.99 -15.71
CA ASP A 189 -21.23 5.60 -14.50
C ASP A 189 -19.71 5.43 -14.48
N ASP A 190 -19.00 6.56 -14.48
CA ASP A 190 -17.55 6.61 -14.49
C ASP A 190 -16.92 5.95 -13.25
N LEU A 191 -17.57 6.01 -12.08
CA LEU A 191 -17.03 5.39 -10.86
C LEU A 191 -17.03 3.85 -10.97
N VAL A 192 -18.04 3.30 -11.64
CA VAL A 192 -18.11 1.86 -11.96
C VAL A 192 -17.00 1.50 -12.94
N ASN A 193 -16.77 2.31 -13.97
CA ASN A 193 -15.65 2.10 -14.89
C ASN A 193 -14.29 2.13 -14.18
N GLN A 194 -14.09 3.04 -13.21
CA GLN A 194 -12.86 3.06 -12.40
C GLN A 194 -12.67 1.78 -11.58
N ALA A 195 -13.74 1.23 -10.98
CA ALA A 195 -13.68 -0.03 -10.26
C ALA A 195 -13.38 -1.22 -11.19
N ILE A 196 -13.97 -1.24 -12.39
CA ILE A 196 -13.70 -2.26 -13.43
C ILE A 196 -12.25 -2.19 -13.88
N LEU A 197 -11.73 -0.99 -14.17
CA LEU A 197 -10.34 -0.81 -14.58
C LEU A 197 -9.35 -1.22 -13.49
N ALA A 198 -9.68 -0.98 -12.22
CA ALA A 198 -8.90 -1.47 -11.10
C ALA A 198 -8.93 -3.00 -11.00
N ALA A 199 -10.11 -3.63 -11.14
CA ALA A 199 -10.24 -5.09 -11.22
C ALA A 199 -9.43 -5.66 -12.39
N ASN A 200 -9.41 -4.95 -13.53
CA ASN A 200 -8.71 -5.37 -14.73
C ASN A 200 -7.18 -5.43 -14.55
N GLN A 201 -6.64 -4.75 -13.53
CA GLN A 201 -5.22 -4.72 -13.22
C GLN A 201 -4.90 -5.37 -11.87
N SER A 202 -5.80 -6.18 -11.30
CA SER A 202 -5.54 -6.92 -10.07
C SER A 202 -4.54 -8.07 -10.28
N HIS A 203 -3.85 -8.50 -9.23
CA HIS A 203 -3.02 -9.71 -9.24
C HIS A 203 -3.80 -10.83 -8.56
N CYS A 204 -4.31 -11.80 -9.33
CA CYS A 204 -5.13 -12.91 -8.81
C CYS A 204 -4.91 -14.25 -9.53
N PRO A 205 -3.66 -14.73 -9.70
CA PRO A 205 -3.37 -15.91 -10.51
C PRO A 205 -3.85 -17.23 -9.89
N TYR A 206 -4.24 -17.23 -8.61
CA TYR A 206 -4.59 -18.45 -7.89
C TYR A 206 -6.11 -18.70 -7.93
N SER A 207 -6.88 -17.68 -7.54
CA SER A 207 -8.35 -17.74 -7.58
C SER A 207 -8.94 -17.40 -8.95
N ASN A 208 -8.20 -16.67 -9.80
CA ASN A 208 -8.70 -16.05 -11.03
C ASN A 208 -9.95 -15.20 -10.81
N SER A 209 -10.12 -14.62 -9.62
CA SER A 209 -11.30 -13.83 -9.25
C SER A 209 -10.91 -12.34 -9.13
N PRO A 210 -10.80 -11.61 -10.26
CA PRO A 210 -10.36 -10.22 -10.24
C PRO A 210 -11.41 -9.32 -9.61
N HIS A 211 -10.94 -8.40 -8.76
CA HIS A 211 -11.80 -7.36 -8.19
C HIS A 211 -11.05 -6.05 -7.90
N GLY A 212 -11.82 -4.98 -7.95
CA GLY A 212 -11.37 -3.60 -7.80
C GLY A 212 -12.39 -2.77 -7.02
N ILE A 213 -11.88 -1.71 -6.41
CA ILE A 213 -12.64 -0.73 -5.64
C ILE A 213 -12.38 0.66 -6.22
N ALA A 214 -13.41 1.48 -6.31
CA ALA A 214 -13.30 2.91 -6.55
C ALA A 214 -14.06 3.68 -5.47
N ILE A 215 -13.42 4.68 -4.87
CA ILE A 215 -13.95 5.52 -3.81
C ILE A 215 -14.02 6.94 -4.34
N LEU A 216 -15.23 7.51 -4.39
CA LEU A 216 -15.44 8.93 -4.67
C LEU A 216 -15.53 9.71 -3.36
N PHE A 217 -14.76 10.78 -3.25
CA PHE A 217 -14.82 11.71 -2.14
C PHE A 217 -15.66 12.94 -2.50
N LYS A 218 -16.23 13.62 -1.49
CA LYS A 218 -17.08 14.83 -1.63
C LYS A 218 -16.43 16.00 -2.37
N ASN A 219 -15.11 16.00 -2.47
CA ASN A 219 -14.35 17.02 -3.20
C ASN A 219 -14.13 16.65 -4.69
N GLY A 220 -14.69 15.52 -5.15
CA GLY A 220 -14.57 15.00 -6.51
C GLY A 220 -13.35 14.11 -6.73
N ASP A 221 -12.47 13.93 -5.75
CA ASP A 221 -11.31 13.04 -5.89
C ASP A 221 -11.76 11.57 -5.91
N VAL A 222 -11.10 10.78 -6.77
CA VAL A 222 -11.30 9.33 -6.84
C VAL A 222 -10.03 8.61 -6.41
N VAL A 223 -10.19 7.61 -5.55
CA VAL A 223 -9.14 6.65 -5.19
C VAL A 223 -9.57 5.26 -5.62
N THR A 224 -8.68 4.54 -6.28
CA THR A 224 -8.91 3.14 -6.66
C THR A 224 -8.00 2.20 -5.89
N GLY A 225 -8.50 0.99 -5.61
CA GLY A 225 -7.73 -0.13 -5.10
C GLY A 225 -8.00 -1.38 -5.91
N ARG A 226 -7.05 -2.31 -5.91
CA ARG A 226 -7.09 -3.55 -6.69
C ARG A 226 -6.53 -4.70 -5.87
N TYR A 227 -7.03 -5.90 -6.15
CA TYR A 227 -6.70 -7.07 -5.36
C TYR A 227 -5.26 -7.54 -5.60
N ALA A 228 -4.52 -7.80 -4.51
CA ALA A 228 -3.21 -8.43 -4.55
C ALA A 228 -3.27 -9.80 -3.85
N GLU A 229 -3.49 -10.85 -4.60
CA GLU A 229 -3.47 -12.23 -4.10
C GLU A 229 -2.04 -12.68 -3.75
N ASN A 230 -1.92 -13.73 -2.93
CA ASN A 230 -0.62 -14.26 -2.53
C ASN A 230 -0.63 -15.79 -2.59
N ALA A 231 0.50 -16.39 -2.96
CA ALA A 231 0.68 -17.85 -3.02
C ALA A 231 0.26 -18.56 -1.73
N ALA A 232 0.49 -17.95 -0.57
CA ALA A 232 0.14 -18.51 0.73
C ALA A 232 -1.29 -18.18 1.17
N PHE A 233 -2.14 -17.65 0.28
CA PHE A 233 -3.53 -17.26 0.47
C PHE A 233 -3.75 -16.17 1.53
N ASN A 234 -3.49 -16.45 2.80
CA ASN A 234 -3.76 -15.55 3.92
C ASN A 234 -3.07 -14.17 3.82
N PRO A 235 -1.85 -14.04 3.23
CA PRO A 235 -1.23 -12.73 3.03
C PRO A 235 -1.84 -11.88 1.92
N SER A 236 -2.83 -12.40 1.18
CA SER A 236 -3.52 -11.64 0.14
C SER A 236 -4.12 -10.35 0.70
N LEU A 237 -4.00 -9.26 -0.05
CA LEU A 237 -4.45 -7.93 0.33
C LEU A 237 -5.65 -7.53 -0.56
N PRO A 238 -6.88 -7.48 -0.01
CA PRO A 238 -8.08 -7.23 -0.79
C PRO A 238 -8.14 -5.79 -1.34
N ALA A 239 -8.88 -5.60 -2.43
CA ALA A 239 -8.98 -4.29 -3.11
C ALA A 239 -9.46 -3.16 -2.18
N LEU A 240 -10.38 -3.43 -1.24
CA LEU A 240 -10.85 -2.42 -0.29
C LEU A 240 -9.72 -1.92 0.60
N GLN A 241 -8.89 -2.83 1.13
CA GLN A 241 -7.72 -2.51 1.93
C GLN A 241 -6.73 -1.67 1.13
N THR A 242 -6.42 -2.04 -0.12
CA THR A 242 -5.50 -1.25 -0.94
C THR A 242 -6.05 0.17 -1.20
N ALA A 243 -7.36 0.31 -1.43
CA ALA A 243 -8.00 1.62 -1.64
C ALA A 243 -7.99 2.47 -0.38
N LEU A 244 -8.37 1.89 0.77
CA LEU A 244 -8.33 2.57 2.08
C LEU A 244 -6.90 2.97 2.44
N ASN A 245 -5.94 2.08 2.19
CA ASN A 245 -4.53 2.36 2.42
C ASN A 245 -4.05 3.56 1.60
N PHE A 246 -4.34 3.57 0.31
CA PHE A 246 -4.00 4.68 -0.56
C PHE A 246 -4.69 5.98 -0.12
N ALA A 247 -5.96 5.92 0.28
CA ALA A 247 -6.70 7.07 0.79
C ALA A 247 -6.02 7.68 2.03
N TYR A 248 -5.70 6.86 3.05
CA TYR A 248 -5.03 7.33 4.26
C TYR A 248 -3.64 7.92 3.97
N LEU A 249 -2.84 7.27 3.12
CA LEU A 249 -1.52 7.76 2.74
C LEU A 249 -1.57 9.03 1.87
N ASN A 250 -2.73 9.41 1.33
CA ASN A 250 -2.96 10.67 0.62
C ASN A 250 -3.81 11.66 1.46
N ASP A 251 -3.77 11.54 2.79
CA ASP A 251 -4.48 12.39 3.78
C ASP A 251 -5.98 12.55 3.50
N LYS A 252 -6.62 11.52 2.90
CA LYS A 252 -8.07 11.49 2.73
C LYS A 252 -8.74 11.06 4.03
N LYS A 253 -9.94 11.60 4.28
CA LYS A 253 -10.76 11.25 5.44
C LYS A 253 -11.91 10.36 4.99
N LEU A 254 -12.11 9.24 5.67
CA LEU A 254 -13.22 8.34 5.35
C LEU A 254 -14.60 8.99 5.58
N SER A 255 -14.70 10.01 6.43
CA SER A 255 -15.90 10.83 6.60
C SER A 255 -16.31 11.62 5.35
N ASP A 256 -15.38 11.77 4.41
CA ASP A 256 -15.56 12.53 3.17
C ASP A 256 -15.85 11.61 1.99
N ILE A 257 -15.97 10.29 2.21
CA ILE A 257 -16.47 9.37 1.19
C ILE A 257 -17.90 9.76 0.85
N GLU A 258 -18.17 9.88 -0.44
CA GLU A 258 -19.49 10.11 -1.02
C GLU A 258 -20.06 8.81 -1.58
N ARG A 259 -19.27 8.05 -2.32
CA ARG A 259 -19.65 6.76 -2.92
C ARG A 259 -18.49 5.78 -2.89
N ILE A 260 -18.80 4.50 -2.87
CA ILE A 260 -17.82 3.43 -3.01
C ILE A 260 -18.39 2.29 -3.85
N VAL A 261 -17.66 1.93 -4.90
CA VAL A 261 -18.05 0.90 -5.86
C VAL A 261 -17.06 -0.25 -5.79
N MET A 262 -17.56 -1.48 -5.73
CA MET A 262 -16.81 -2.72 -5.94
C MET A 262 -17.21 -3.35 -7.26
N ALA A 263 -16.24 -3.64 -8.11
CA ALA A 263 -16.41 -4.48 -9.29
C ALA A 263 -15.68 -5.81 -9.06
N GLU A 264 -16.37 -6.94 -9.17
CA GLU A 264 -15.81 -8.26 -8.91
C GLU A 264 -16.30 -9.29 -9.93
N LYS A 265 -15.37 -10.06 -10.49
CA LYS A 265 -15.66 -11.29 -11.24
C LYS A 265 -15.43 -12.47 -10.29
N ALA A 266 -16.45 -12.84 -9.53
CA ALA A 266 -16.34 -13.94 -8.57
C ALA A 266 -16.31 -15.29 -9.31
N LEU A 267 -15.15 -15.98 -9.31
CA LEU A 267 -15.02 -17.33 -9.86
C LEU A 267 -14.90 -18.37 -8.75
N LYS A 268 -13.76 -18.38 -8.06
CA LYS A 268 -13.47 -19.32 -6.96
C LYS A 268 -13.69 -18.68 -5.59
N LEU A 269 -13.53 -17.36 -5.50
CA LEU A 269 -13.67 -16.58 -4.28
C LEU A 269 -14.58 -15.37 -4.56
N SER A 270 -15.26 -14.90 -3.51
CA SER A 270 -15.89 -13.57 -3.49
C SER A 270 -15.47 -12.85 -2.22
N HIS A 271 -15.11 -11.58 -2.37
CA HIS A 271 -14.70 -10.69 -1.30
C HIS A 271 -15.82 -9.72 -0.88
N LYS A 272 -16.98 -9.77 -1.53
CA LYS A 272 -18.12 -8.88 -1.29
C LYS A 272 -18.48 -8.76 0.19
N THR A 273 -18.82 -9.88 0.84
CA THR A 273 -19.28 -9.88 2.24
C THR A 273 -18.22 -9.35 3.19
N MET A 274 -16.95 -9.65 2.91
CA MET A 274 -15.83 -9.14 3.70
C MET A 274 -15.68 -7.62 3.53
N ALA A 275 -15.80 -7.12 2.31
CA ALA A 275 -15.77 -5.69 2.02
C ALA A 275 -16.95 -4.94 2.67
N GLU A 276 -18.17 -5.46 2.55
CA GLU A 276 -19.37 -4.90 3.20
C GLU A 276 -19.22 -4.84 4.72
N THR A 277 -18.76 -5.95 5.33
CA THR A 277 -18.58 -6.04 6.78
C THR A 277 -17.55 -5.02 7.27
N LEU A 278 -16.38 -4.95 6.64
CA LEU A 278 -15.35 -3.97 7.01
C LEU A 278 -15.86 -2.54 6.82
N LEU A 279 -16.43 -2.23 5.66
CA LEU A 279 -16.90 -0.89 5.33
C LEU A 279 -17.95 -0.37 6.31
N SER A 280 -18.88 -1.23 6.75
CA SER A 280 -19.91 -0.87 7.73
C SER A 280 -19.36 -0.44 9.09
N THR A 281 -18.11 -0.80 9.42
CA THR A 281 -17.44 -0.34 10.65
C THR A 281 -16.75 1.01 10.49
N LEU A 282 -16.56 1.47 9.24
CA LEU A 282 -15.75 2.64 8.91
C LEU A 282 -16.57 3.85 8.46
N THR A 283 -17.71 3.63 7.81
CA THR A 283 -18.57 4.68 7.26
C THR A 283 -20.03 4.22 7.15
N SER A 284 -20.96 5.17 7.03
CA SER A 284 -22.37 4.89 6.76
C SER A 284 -22.68 4.75 5.26
N VAL A 285 -21.69 4.95 4.39
CA VAL A 285 -21.85 4.78 2.93
C VAL A 285 -21.93 3.30 2.60
N GLU A 286 -22.97 2.90 1.87
CA GLU A 286 -23.15 1.52 1.43
C GLU A 286 -22.22 1.17 0.27
N LEU A 287 -21.81 -0.10 0.18
CA LEU A 287 -21.00 -0.60 -0.92
C LEU A 287 -21.88 -0.87 -2.14
N GLU A 288 -21.65 -0.13 -3.22
CA GLU A 288 -22.27 -0.43 -4.51
C GLU A 288 -21.53 -1.60 -5.17
N TYR A 289 -22.17 -2.77 -5.25
CA TYR A 289 -21.56 -3.98 -5.78
C TYR A 289 -21.98 -4.26 -7.23
N TYR A 290 -20.97 -4.44 -8.10
CA TYR A 290 -21.14 -4.78 -9.51
C TYR A 290 -20.44 -6.11 -9.81
N SER A 291 -21.22 -7.08 -10.27
CA SER A 291 -20.69 -8.36 -10.76
C SER A 291 -20.26 -8.22 -12.21
N LEU A 292 -19.08 -8.72 -12.55
CA LEU A 292 -18.51 -8.74 -13.91
C LEU A 292 -18.68 -10.09 -14.61
#